data_AF-A0A2A5VKL7-F1
#
_entry.id   AF-A0A2A5VKL7-F1
#
_cell.length_a   1.000
_cell.length_b   1.000
_cell.length_c   1.000
_cell.angle_alpha   90.00
_cell.angle_beta   90.00
_cell.angle_gamma   90.00
#
_symmetry.space_group_name_H-M   'P 1'
#
loop_
_entity.id
_entity.type
_entity.pdbx_description
1 polymer ?
#
loop_
_entity_poly.entity_id
_entity_poly.type
_entity_poly.pdbx_seq_one_letter_code
_entity_poly.pdbx_strand_id
1 'polypeptide(L)'
;MIDSLRVTQAGPEVPSPWWLKGGAIFIGVLGLSSLLGAVSLAFSGIVMDSMMEDFDPEEICKEDTDREECEEVFYAISDMSEMRLWDVGAAFSAFLFLLSIPTTILMWNAEDRITALRFAWAWVTVHAVSQIYLVHSYMSWMDDFYDAIPSEEMGWVSLFTSIASYGSIVFCELTLAAGLVLISYKTRPPTSLEMPSGFHVSEE
;
A
#
# COMPACT_ATOMS: atom_id res chain seq x y z
N MET A 1 -56.03 35.55 7.81
CA MET A 1 -55.60 34.35 8.55
C MET A 1 -54.48 33.74 7.70
N ILE A 2 -53.23 34.08 8.01
CA ILE A 2 -52.07 33.59 7.24
C ILE A 2 -51.60 32.35 8.00
N ASP A 3 -51.82 31.18 7.41
CA ASP A 3 -51.28 29.92 7.92
C ASP A 3 -49.76 30.03 7.95
N SER A 4 -49.19 29.94 9.14
CA SER A 4 -47.74 29.89 9.31
C SER A 4 -47.24 28.60 8.66
N LEU A 5 -46.53 28.71 7.55
CA LEU A 5 -45.72 27.64 6.97
C LEU A 5 -44.67 27.23 8.01
N ARG A 6 -44.97 26.23 8.84
CA ARG A 6 -43.98 25.56 9.69
C ARG A 6 -43.06 24.77 8.77
N VAL A 7 -41.94 25.37 8.39
CA VAL A 7 -40.81 24.63 7.82
C VAL A 7 -40.22 23.83 8.97
N THR A 8 -40.42 22.51 8.96
CA THR A 8 -39.71 21.59 9.85
C THR A 8 -38.23 21.83 9.61
N GLN A 9 -37.50 22.39 10.58
CA GLN A 9 -36.04 22.41 10.49
C GLN A 9 -35.59 20.95 10.49
N ALA A 10 -35.23 20.45 9.31
CA ALA A 10 -34.47 19.21 9.22
C ALA A 10 -33.15 19.50 9.96
N GLY A 11 -32.95 18.82 11.10
CA GLY A 11 -31.67 18.83 11.78
C GLY A 11 -30.56 18.43 10.81
N PRO A 12 -29.30 18.78 11.11
CA PRO A 12 -28.21 18.49 10.21
C PRO A 12 -28.15 17.00 9.87
N GLU A 13 -28.00 16.70 8.58
CA GLU A 13 -27.97 15.33 8.06
C GLU A 13 -26.81 14.56 8.72
N VAL A 14 -27.15 13.47 9.41
CA VAL A 14 -26.16 12.63 10.09
C VAL A 14 -25.33 11.90 9.02
N PRO A 15 -24.00 11.81 9.16
CA PRO A 15 -23.17 11.15 8.17
C PRO A 15 -23.59 9.69 7.95
N SER A 16 -23.66 9.28 6.69
CA SER A 16 -24.00 7.88 6.37
C SER A 16 -22.93 6.92 6.91
N PRO A 17 -23.30 5.88 7.68
CA PRO A 17 -22.35 4.90 8.22
C PRO A 17 -21.68 4.06 7.12
N TRP A 18 -22.26 4.04 5.92
CA TRP A 18 -21.75 3.25 4.78
C TRP A 18 -20.39 3.73 4.27
N TRP A 19 -19.98 4.96 4.56
CA TRP A 19 -18.62 5.43 4.22
C TRP A 19 -17.54 4.66 4.99
N LEU A 20 -17.72 4.46 6.30
CA LEU A 20 -16.79 3.66 7.11
C LEU A 20 -16.90 2.17 6.79
N LYS A 21 -18.13 1.65 6.61
CA LYS A 21 -18.32 0.24 6.24
C LYS A 21 -17.74 -0.10 4.86
N GLY A 22 -17.86 0.80 3.90
CA GLY A 22 -17.23 0.67 2.59
C GLY A 22 -15.72 0.61 2.69
N GLY A 23 -15.11 1.49 3.49
CA GLY A 23 -13.68 1.45 3.80
C GLY A 23 -13.27 0.15 4.50
N ALA A 24 -14.11 -0.37 5.41
CA ALA A 24 -13.86 -1.64 6.10
C ALA A 24 -13.79 -2.83 5.13
N ILE A 25 -14.74 -2.91 4.18
CA ILE A 25 -14.74 -3.95 3.14
C ILE A 25 -13.47 -3.83 2.30
N PHE A 26 -13.15 -2.61 1.88
CA PHE A 26 -11.99 -2.36 1.03
C PHE A 26 -10.67 -2.75 1.70
N ILE A 27 -10.41 -2.28 2.93
CA ILE A 27 -9.22 -2.67 3.71
C ILE A 27 -9.23 -4.17 4.02
N GLY A 28 -10.39 -4.77 4.28
CA GLY A 28 -10.51 -6.20 4.51
C GLY A 28 -10.09 -7.04 3.30
N VAL A 29 -10.52 -6.66 2.10
CA VAL A 29 -10.12 -7.33 0.85
C VAL A 29 -8.62 -7.17 0.61
N LEU A 30 -8.08 -5.95 0.74
CA LEU A 30 -6.63 -5.72 0.58
C LEU A 30 -5.80 -6.42 1.65
N GLY A 31 -6.34 -6.56 2.87
CA GLY A 31 -5.75 -7.36 3.93
C GLY A 31 -5.61 -8.82 3.52
N LEU A 32 -6.66 -9.43 2.96
CA LEU A 32 -6.60 -10.79 2.43
C LEU A 32 -5.60 -10.92 1.27
N SER A 33 -5.54 -9.93 0.38
CA SER A 33 -4.50 -9.89 -0.67
C SER A 33 -3.10 -9.83 -0.06
N SER A 34 -2.91 -9.12 1.06
CA SER A 34 -1.65 -9.07 1.80
C SER A 34 -1.28 -10.44 2.38
N LEU A 35 -2.25 -11.22 2.87
CA LEU A 35 -1.99 -12.60 3.31
C LEU A 35 -1.52 -13.48 2.15
N LEU A 36 -2.17 -13.39 0.99
CA LEU A 36 -1.73 -14.11 -0.21
C LEU A 36 -0.33 -13.69 -0.65
N GLY A 37 -0.02 -12.39 -0.60
CA GLY A 37 1.31 -11.85 -0.85
C GLY A 37 2.37 -12.40 0.12
N ALA A 38 2.04 -12.49 1.41
CA ALA A 38 2.94 -13.05 2.42
C ALA A 38 3.28 -14.52 2.14
N VAL A 39 2.26 -15.33 1.84
CA VAL A 39 2.45 -16.75 1.50
C VAL A 39 3.24 -16.88 0.19
N SER A 40 2.92 -16.07 -0.81
CA SER A 40 3.62 -16.10 -2.10
C SER A 40 5.10 -15.75 -1.95
N LEU A 41 5.43 -14.67 -1.24
CA LEU A 41 6.82 -14.25 -1.05
C LEU A 41 7.63 -15.24 -0.21
N ALA A 42 7.03 -15.79 0.85
CA ALA A 42 7.66 -16.83 1.64
C ALA A 42 7.93 -18.09 0.80
N PHE A 43 6.96 -18.51 -0.02
CA PHE A 43 7.14 -19.66 -0.91
C PHE A 43 8.18 -19.39 -1.99
N SER A 44 8.16 -18.21 -2.62
CA SER A 44 9.15 -17.81 -3.62
C SER A 44 10.57 -17.78 -3.05
N GLY A 45 10.76 -17.31 -1.81
CA GLY A 45 12.06 -17.33 -1.14
C GLY A 45 12.58 -18.77 -0.97
N ILE A 46 11.74 -19.68 -0.48
CA ILE A 46 12.11 -21.11 -0.30
C ILE A 46 12.46 -21.76 -1.64
N VAL A 47 11.66 -21.50 -2.68
CA VAL A 47 11.93 -22.04 -4.03
C VAL A 47 13.23 -21.47 -4.58
N MET A 48 13.48 -20.18 -4.42
CA MET A 48 14.71 -19.56 -4.89
C MET A 48 15.94 -20.12 -4.19
N ASP A 49 15.90 -20.25 -2.86
CA ASP A 49 16.97 -20.88 -2.06
C ASP A 49 17.27 -22.31 -2.56
N SER A 50 16.23 -23.11 -2.79
CA SER A 50 16.40 -24.47 -3.32
C SER A 50 16.94 -24.54 -4.76
N MET A 51 16.69 -23.51 -5.58
CA MET A 51 17.24 -23.44 -6.94
C MET A 51 18.72 -23.05 -6.92
N MET A 52 19.17 -22.33 -5.89
CA MET A 52 20.52 -21.81 -5.77
C MET A 52 21.45 -22.69 -4.92
N GLU A 53 20.94 -23.72 -4.24
CA GLU A 53 21.73 -24.63 -3.39
C GLU A 53 22.88 -25.32 -4.16
N ASP A 54 22.67 -25.65 -5.44
CA ASP A 54 23.66 -26.28 -6.33
C ASP A 54 24.28 -25.28 -7.33
N PHE A 55 24.07 -23.99 -7.14
CA PHE A 55 24.48 -22.96 -8.10
C PHE A 55 25.88 -22.43 -7.79
N ASP A 56 26.88 -22.93 -8.50
CA ASP A 56 28.27 -22.47 -8.40
C ASP A 56 28.70 -21.72 -9.68
N PRO A 57 28.76 -20.38 -9.66
CA PRO A 57 29.22 -19.57 -10.79
C PRO A 57 30.60 -19.99 -11.33
N GLU A 58 31.53 -20.40 -10.47
CA GLU A 58 32.88 -20.80 -10.87
C GLU A 58 32.88 -22.13 -11.65
N GLU A 59 31.98 -23.05 -11.30
CA GLU A 59 31.81 -24.31 -12.01
C GLU A 59 31.06 -24.12 -13.34
N ILE A 60 30.04 -23.26 -13.35
CA ILE A 60 29.22 -22.97 -14.54
C ILE A 60 30.05 -22.26 -15.63
N CYS A 61 30.88 -21.28 -15.26
CA CYS A 61 31.67 -20.49 -16.21
C CYS A 61 33.04 -21.10 -16.54
N LYS A 62 33.34 -22.31 -16.06
CA LYS A 62 34.67 -22.94 -16.18
C LYS A 62 35.16 -23.11 -17.61
N GLU A 63 34.24 -23.30 -18.56
CA GLU A 63 34.54 -23.50 -19.99
C GLU A 63 34.38 -22.22 -20.83
N ASP A 64 34.01 -21.10 -20.20
CA ASP A 64 33.81 -19.83 -20.90
C ASP A 64 35.15 -19.14 -21.21
N THR A 65 35.24 -18.52 -22.39
CA THR A 65 36.40 -17.73 -22.80
C THR A 65 36.52 -16.44 -22.01
N ASP A 66 35.39 -15.88 -21.57
CA ASP A 66 35.30 -14.62 -20.82
C ASP A 66 34.76 -14.88 -19.42
N ARG A 67 35.52 -15.70 -18.68
CA ARG A 67 35.13 -16.25 -17.36
C ARG A 67 34.71 -15.17 -16.36
N GLU A 68 35.41 -14.05 -16.32
CA GLU A 68 35.15 -12.95 -15.37
C GLU A 68 33.77 -12.29 -15.62
N GLU A 69 33.44 -12.00 -16.89
CA GLU A 69 32.12 -11.43 -17.25
C GLU A 69 30.99 -12.44 -17.02
N CYS A 70 31.24 -13.72 -17.29
CA CYS A 70 30.30 -14.80 -17.01
C CYS A 70 30.02 -14.95 -15.50
N GLU A 71 31.07 -14.95 -14.68
CA GLU A 71 30.99 -15.05 -13.22
C GLU A 71 30.19 -13.86 -12.63
N GLU A 72 30.45 -12.63 -13.08
CA GLU A 72 29.73 -11.42 -12.62
C GLU A 72 28.21 -11.50 -12.81
N VAL A 73 27.75 -11.97 -13.98
CA VAL A 73 26.30 -12.14 -14.25
C VAL A 73 25.69 -13.18 -13.31
N PHE A 74 26.37 -14.30 -13.10
CA PHE A 74 25.84 -15.35 -12.23
C PHE A 74 25.91 -14.99 -10.75
N TYR A 75 26.89 -14.21 -10.31
CA TYR A 75 26.89 -13.61 -8.97
C TYR A 75 25.72 -12.64 -8.79
N ALA A 76 25.40 -11.80 -9.78
CA ALA A 76 24.24 -10.92 -9.72
C ALA A 76 22.90 -11.70 -9.64
N ILE A 77 22.82 -12.87 -10.27
CA ILE A 77 21.68 -13.80 -10.13
C ILE A 77 21.65 -14.43 -8.74
N SER A 78 22.80 -14.80 -8.18
CA SER A 78 22.91 -15.30 -6.80
C SER A 78 22.49 -14.28 -5.76
N ASP A 79 22.88 -13.02 -5.92
CA ASP A 79 22.46 -11.96 -5.02
C ASP A 79 20.93 -11.82 -4.94
N MET A 80 20.20 -12.23 -5.99
CA MET A 80 18.73 -12.25 -5.99
C MET A 80 18.14 -13.18 -4.93
N SER A 81 18.76 -14.33 -4.68
CA SER A 81 18.26 -15.32 -3.72
C SER A 81 18.54 -14.88 -2.28
N GLU A 82 19.69 -14.25 -2.05
CA GLU A 82 20.11 -13.73 -0.76
C GLU A 82 19.44 -12.39 -0.40
N MET A 83 18.71 -11.79 -1.35
CA MET A 83 17.98 -10.56 -1.09
C MET A 83 17.01 -10.72 0.08
N ARG A 84 17.11 -9.77 1.01
CA ARG A 84 16.13 -9.61 2.11
C ARG A 84 14.71 -9.30 1.63
N LEU A 85 14.49 -9.10 0.34
CA LEU A 85 13.19 -8.81 -0.28
C LEU A 85 12.16 -9.90 0.08
N TRP A 86 12.54 -11.17 0.04
CA TRP A 86 11.65 -12.30 0.28
C TRP A 86 11.12 -12.29 1.72
N ASP A 87 12.03 -12.27 2.69
CA ASP A 87 11.71 -12.29 4.11
C ASP A 87 11.02 -11.01 4.58
N VAL A 88 11.59 -9.85 4.22
CA VAL A 88 11.07 -8.55 4.65
C VAL A 88 9.74 -8.27 3.96
N GLY A 89 9.59 -8.64 2.69
CA GLY A 89 8.32 -8.52 1.97
C GLY A 89 7.24 -9.44 2.52
N ALA A 90 7.58 -10.69 2.85
CA ALA A 90 6.65 -11.59 3.52
C ALA A 90 6.23 -11.04 4.90
N ALA A 91 7.18 -10.52 5.67
CA ALA A 91 6.93 -9.92 6.98
C ALA A 91 6.02 -8.69 6.90
N PHE A 92 6.28 -7.75 5.98
CA PHE A 92 5.41 -6.59 5.76
C PHE A 92 4.00 -7.00 5.34
N SER A 93 3.89 -7.97 4.44
CA SER A 93 2.61 -8.48 3.94
C SER A 93 1.81 -9.16 5.05
N ALA A 94 2.46 -9.96 5.90
CA ALA A 94 1.84 -10.57 7.08
C ALA A 94 1.42 -9.51 8.11
N PHE A 95 2.26 -8.50 8.35
CA PHE A 95 1.95 -7.41 9.27
C PHE A 95 0.75 -6.58 8.78
N LEU A 96 0.68 -6.27 7.48
CA LEU A 96 -0.47 -5.58 6.87
C LEU A 96 -1.76 -6.37 6.98
N PHE A 97 -1.70 -7.70 6.81
CA PHE A 97 -2.85 -8.56 7.05
C PHE A 97 -3.29 -8.49 8.53
N LEU A 98 -2.36 -8.65 9.47
CA LEU A 98 -2.68 -8.56 10.90
C LEU A 98 -3.24 -7.20 11.30
N LEU A 99 -2.73 -6.11 10.73
CA LEU A 99 -3.20 -4.75 10.98
C LEU A 99 -4.58 -4.50 10.34
N SER A 100 -4.89 -5.18 9.23
CA SER A 100 -6.19 -5.07 8.56
C SER A 100 -7.35 -5.57 9.43
N ILE A 101 -7.16 -6.62 10.24
CA ILE A 101 -8.20 -7.23 11.08
C ILE A 101 -8.82 -6.21 12.07
N PRO A 102 -8.06 -5.60 13.00
CA PRO A 102 -8.64 -4.62 13.93
C PRO A 102 -9.14 -3.38 13.19
N THR A 103 -8.47 -2.96 12.11
CA THR A 103 -8.89 -1.81 11.30
C THR A 103 -10.28 -2.03 10.69
N THR A 104 -10.50 -3.19 10.07
CA THR A 104 -11.79 -3.57 9.48
C THR A 104 -12.88 -3.66 10.56
N ILE A 105 -12.61 -4.27 11.71
CA ILE A 105 -13.59 -4.38 12.81
C ILE A 105 -14.01 -2.98 13.29
N LEU A 106 -13.05 -2.09 13.57
CA LEU A 106 -13.31 -0.73 14.03
C LEU A 106 -14.11 0.08 12.99
N MET A 107 -13.73 -0.01 11.72
CA MET A 107 -14.44 0.68 10.64
C MET A 107 -15.84 0.10 10.38
N TRP A 108 -16.04 -1.21 10.54
CA TRP A 108 -17.33 -1.87 10.33
C TRP A 108 -18.35 -1.50 11.41
N ASN A 109 -17.91 -1.48 12.68
CA ASN A 109 -18.76 -1.10 13.80
C ASN A 109 -19.15 0.38 13.73
N ALA A 110 -18.27 1.23 13.20
CA ALA A 110 -18.51 2.66 12.98
C ALA A 110 -18.89 3.47 14.25
N GLU A 111 -18.64 2.91 15.44
CA GLU A 111 -18.93 3.55 16.74
C GLU A 111 -17.91 4.66 17.05
N ASP A 112 -16.61 4.36 16.94
CA ASP A 112 -15.53 5.33 17.13
C ASP A 112 -14.84 5.66 15.81
N ARG A 113 -15.36 6.70 15.15
CA ARG A 113 -14.82 7.24 13.90
C ARG A 113 -13.35 7.61 14.02
N ILE A 114 -12.92 8.25 15.11
CA ILE A 114 -11.57 8.81 15.21
C ILE A 114 -10.55 7.68 15.27
N THR A 115 -10.81 6.69 16.10
CA THR A 115 -9.93 5.52 16.22
C THR A 115 -9.93 4.71 14.92
N ALA A 116 -11.10 4.48 14.32
CA ALA A 116 -11.19 3.78 13.04
C ALA A 116 -10.37 4.46 11.92
N LEU A 117 -10.48 5.79 11.78
CA LEU A 117 -9.70 6.53 10.78
C LEU A 117 -8.21 6.56 11.08
N ARG A 118 -7.79 6.61 12.36
CA ARG A 118 -6.37 6.54 12.73
C ARG A 118 -5.75 5.19 12.34
N PHE A 119 -6.46 4.09 12.60
CA PHE A 119 -6.01 2.77 12.18
C PHE A 119 -5.96 2.63 10.65
N ALA A 120 -6.96 3.17 9.94
CA ALA A 120 -6.95 3.19 8.48
C ALA A 120 -5.76 3.99 7.91
N TRP A 121 -5.46 5.17 8.47
CA TRP A 121 -4.31 5.97 8.06
C TRP A 121 -2.98 5.28 8.39
N ALA A 122 -2.89 4.63 9.55
CA ALA A 122 -1.73 3.82 9.90
C ALA A 122 -1.54 2.67 8.90
N TRP A 123 -2.62 1.96 8.55
CA TRP A 123 -2.59 0.89 7.56
C TRP A 123 -2.11 1.37 6.19
N VAL A 124 -2.68 2.46 5.66
CA VAL A 124 -2.26 3.06 4.37
C VAL A 124 -0.80 3.52 4.42
N THR A 125 -0.34 4.09 5.53
CA THR A 125 1.05 4.54 5.66
C THR A 125 2.02 3.37 5.67
N VAL A 126 1.72 2.31 6.44
CA VAL A 126 2.52 1.09 6.47
C VAL A 126 2.54 0.44 5.09
N HIS A 127 1.38 0.41 4.41
CA HIS A 127 1.26 -0.12 3.05
C HIS A 127 2.19 0.63 2.10
N ALA A 128 2.08 1.97 2.03
CA ALA A 128 2.92 2.80 1.18
C ALA A 128 4.42 2.62 1.44
N VAL A 129 4.85 2.66 2.71
CA VAL A 129 6.26 2.47 3.07
C VAL A 129 6.75 1.09 2.66
N SER A 130 5.93 0.05 2.87
CA SER A 130 6.30 -1.31 2.48
C SER A 130 6.47 -1.45 0.96
N GLN A 131 5.54 -0.91 0.16
CA GLN A 131 5.62 -1.01 -1.30
C GLN A 131 6.81 -0.23 -1.86
N ILE A 132 7.09 0.96 -1.31
CA ILE A 132 8.27 1.76 -1.68
C ILE A 132 9.56 1.00 -1.33
N TYR A 133 9.63 0.37 -0.15
CA TYR A 133 10.80 -0.43 0.22
C TYR A 133 11.03 -1.62 -0.73
N LEU A 134 9.96 -2.35 -1.06
CA LEU A 134 10.05 -3.52 -1.93
C LEU A 134 10.46 -3.14 -3.34
N VAL A 135 9.86 -2.10 -3.92
CA VAL A 135 10.25 -1.65 -5.27
C VAL A 135 11.65 -1.10 -5.27
N HIS A 136 12.07 -0.39 -4.21
CA HIS A 136 13.42 0.13 -4.14
C HIS A 136 14.45 -0.99 -4.08
N SER A 137 14.20 -2.01 -3.25
CA SER A 137 15.08 -3.18 -3.15
C SER A 137 15.16 -3.93 -4.47
N TYR A 138 14.02 -4.16 -5.13
CA TYR A 138 13.96 -4.81 -6.44
C TYR A 138 14.67 -4.00 -7.53
N MET A 139 14.47 -2.68 -7.56
CA MET A 139 15.10 -1.80 -8.54
C MET A 139 16.61 -1.72 -8.34
N SER A 140 17.09 -1.68 -7.09
CA SER A 140 18.53 -1.71 -6.79
C SER A 140 19.18 -2.96 -7.36
N TRP A 141 18.60 -4.13 -7.07
CA TRP A 141 19.09 -5.40 -7.62
C TRP A 141 19.06 -5.43 -9.15
N MET A 142 17.99 -4.89 -9.74
CA MET A 142 17.85 -4.89 -11.19
C MET A 142 18.86 -3.95 -11.88
N ASP A 143 19.21 -2.83 -11.25
CA ASP A 143 20.28 -1.95 -11.73
C ASP A 143 21.63 -2.68 -11.68
N ASP A 144 21.96 -3.35 -10.57
CA ASP A 144 23.19 -4.16 -10.44
C ASP A 144 23.24 -5.29 -11.49
N PHE A 145 22.10 -5.94 -11.74
CA PHE A 145 21.98 -6.99 -12.77
C PHE A 145 22.16 -6.45 -14.19
N TYR A 146 21.62 -5.26 -14.51
CA TYR A 146 21.81 -4.67 -15.83
C TYR A 146 23.24 -4.16 -16.06
N ASP A 147 23.91 -3.69 -15.01
CA ASP A 147 25.32 -3.29 -15.09
C ASP A 147 26.24 -4.49 -15.35
N ALA A 148 25.88 -5.69 -14.87
CA ALA A 148 26.61 -6.92 -15.12
C ALA A 148 26.43 -7.48 -16.56
N ILE A 149 25.40 -7.05 -17.30
CA ILE A 149 25.15 -7.55 -18.66
C ILE A 149 25.77 -6.60 -19.69
N PRO A 150 26.64 -7.08 -20.60
CA PRO A 150 27.24 -6.26 -21.65
C PRO A 150 26.19 -5.89 -22.72
N SER A 151 25.38 -4.85 -22.47
CA SER A 151 24.36 -4.38 -23.41
C SER A 151 24.14 -2.87 -23.35
N GLU A 152 24.88 -2.13 -24.20
CA GLU A 152 24.79 -0.67 -24.32
C GLU A 152 23.40 -0.15 -24.79
N GLU A 153 22.49 -1.02 -25.23
CA GLU A 153 21.17 -0.64 -25.75
C GLU A 153 20.02 -0.64 -24.70
N MET A 154 20.27 -1.05 -23.44
CA MET A 154 19.19 -1.22 -22.44
C MET A 154 18.88 0.02 -21.57
N GLY A 155 19.63 1.11 -21.69
CA GLY A 155 19.45 2.30 -20.82
C GLY A 155 18.05 2.94 -20.86
N TRP A 156 17.39 2.97 -22.03
CA TRP A 156 16.00 3.46 -22.11
C TRP A 156 15.01 2.50 -21.45
N VAL A 157 15.26 1.18 -21.53
CA VAL A 157 14.43 0.14 -20.92
C VAL A 157 14.54 0.20 -19.39
N SER A 158 15.75 0.34 -18.85
CA SER A 158 15.97 0.52 -17.40
C SER A 158 15.26 1.79 -16.90
N LEU A 159 15.45 2.93 -17.57
CA LEU A 159 14.80 4.19 -17.18
C LEU A 159 13.27 4.12 -17.24
N PHE A 160 12.71 3.55 -18.31
CA PHE A 160 11.27 3.34 -18.42
C PHE A 160 10.76 2.41 -17.31
N THR A 161 11.45 1.30 -17.05
CA THR A 161 11.06 0.32 -16.03
C THR A 161 11.11 0.94 -14.64
N SER A 162 12.14 1.73 -14.32
CA SER A 162 12.25 2.46 -13.06
C SER A 162 11.08 3.44 -12.88
N ILE A 163 10.81 4.29 -13.88
CA ILE A 163 9.70 5.26 -13.82
C ILE A 163 8.35 4.54 -13.70
N ALA A 164 8.12 3.48 -14.47
CA ALA A 164 6.88 2.73 -14.42
C ALA A 164 6.68 2.05 -13.05
N SER A 165 7.74 1.47 -12.49
CA SER A 165 7.72 0.79 -11.19
C SER A 165 7.42 1.76 -10.05
N TYR A 166 8.22 2.81 -9.87
CA TYR A 166 7.97 3.81 -8.82
C TYR A 166 6.67 4.58 -9.06
N GLY A 167 6.40 4.98 -10.31
CA GLY A 167 5.23 5.76 -10.67
C GLY A 167 3.92 5.02 -10.40
N SER A 168 3.87 3.71 -10.71
CA SER A 168 2.68 2.88 -10.45
C SER A 168 2.37 2.78 -8.96
N ILE A 169 3.40 2.62 -8.11
CA ILE A 169 3.23 2.54 -6.65
C ILE A 169 2.79 3.88 -6.10
N VAL A 170 3.47 4.98 -6.44
CA VAL A 170 3.07 6.31 -5.99
C VAL A 170 1.62 6.61 -6.38
N PHE A 171 1.22 6.28 -7.61
CA PHE A 171 -0.15 6.45 -8.06
C PHE A 171 -1.15 5.60 -7.26
N CYS A 172 -0.81 4.34 -6.97
CA CYS A 172 -1.63 3.45 -6.13
C CYS A 172 -1.83 4.05 -4.73
N GLU A 173 -0.74 4.41 -4.04
CA GLU A 173 -0.79 4.93 -2.67
C GLU A 173 -1.52 6.27 -2.58
N LEU A 174 -1.34 7.15 -3.57
CA LEU A 174 -2.08 8.41 -3.64
C LEU A 174 -3.58 8.18 -3.87
N THR A 175 -3.95 7.18 -4.66
CA THR A 175 -5.35 6.81 -4.88
C THR A 175 -5.98 6.27 -3.59
N LEU A 176 -5.26 5.42 -2.85
CA LEU A 176 -5.67 4.92 -1.53
C LEU A 176 -5.86 6.07 -0.52
N ALA A 177 -4.87 6.97 -0.45
CA ALA A 177 -4.92 8.14 0.42
C ALA A 177 -6.09 9.07 0.05
N ALA A 178 -6.33 9.32 -1.24
CA ALA A 178 -7.45 10.12 -1.72
C ALA A 178 -8.81 9.52 -1.33
N GLY A 179 -8.96 8.19 -1.45
CA GLY A 179 -10.15 7.47 -0.97
C GLY A 179 -10.37 7.66 0.52
N LEU A 180 -9.30 7.56 1.33
CA LEU A 180 -9.39 7.73 2.77
C LEU A 180 -9.67 9.19 3.19
N VAL A 181 -9.14 10.18 2.45
CA VAL A 181 -9.49 11.60 2.60
C VAL A 181 -10.98 11.81 2.35
N LEU A 182 -11.54 11.21 1.29
CA LEU A 182 -12.96 11.28 0.97
C LEU A 182 -13.82 10.69 2.10
N ILE A 183 -13.47 9.50 2.59
CA ILE A 183 -14.15 8.87 3.74
C ILE A 183 -14.06 9.78 4.97
N SER A 184 -12.88 10.33 5.26
CA SER A 184 -12.66 11.23 6.39
C SER A 184 -13.53 12.49 6.30
N TYR A 185 -13.67 13.05 5.10
CA TYR A 185 -14.52 14.22 4.85
C TYR A 185 -16.01 13.89 4.99
N LYS A 186 -16.46 12.80 4.37
CA LYS A 186 -17.88 12.41 4.35
C LYS A 186 -18.41 11.88 5.68
N THR A 187 -17.52 11.46 6.57
CA THR A 187 -17.87 10.99 7.92
C THR A 187 -17.80 12.11 8.97
N ARG A 188 -17.44 13.35 8.58
CA ARG A 188 -17.29 14.45 9.52
C ARG A 188 -18.64 14.74 10.21
N PRO A 189 -18.69 14.83 11.56
CA PRO A 189 -19.91 15.17 12.26
C PRO A 189 -20.38 16.57 11.82
N PRO A 190 -21.69 16.78 11.65
CA PRO A 190 -22.20 18.06 11.22
C PRO A 190 -21.87 19.12 12.26
N THR A 191 -21.30 20.24 11.81
CA THR A 191 -21.15 21.42 12.64
C THR A 191 -22.53 22.05 12.81
N SER A 192 -23.13 21.89 13.99
CA SER A 192 -24.28 22.68 14.42
C SER A 192 -23.83 24.11 14.65
N LEU A 193 -23.61 24.87 13.58
CA LEU A 193 -23.69 26.31 13.67
C LEU A 193 -25.18 26.64 13.75
N GLU A 194 -25.74 26.47 14.95
CA GLU A 194 -26.99 27.16 15.29
C GLU A 194 -26.66 28.65 15.18
N MET A 195 -26.97 29.27 14.05
CA MET A 195 -26.93 30.72 13.97
C MET A 195 -28.00 31.21 14.93
N PRO A 196 -27.64 31.93 16.02
CA PRO A 196 -28.64 32.52 16.89
C PRO A 196 -29.50 33.43 16.02
N SER A 197 -30.74 33.03 15.80
CA SER A 197 -31.70 33.83 15.07
C SER A 197 -31.86 35.16 15.81
N GLY A 198 -31.39 36.25 15.20
CA GLY A 198 -31.53 37.61 15.73
C GLY A 198 -32.98 38.08 15.86
N PHE A 199 -33.96 37.24 15.51
CA PHE A 199 -35.39 37.51 15.60
C PHE A 199 -36.04 37.08 16.94
N HIS A 200 -35.26 36.53 17.88
CA HIS A 200 -35.75 36.14 19.22
C HIS A 200 -35.23 37.02 20.37
N VAL A 201 -34.71 38.21 20.09
CA VAL A 201 -34.53 39.22 21.14
C VAL A 201 -35.90 39.83 21.40
N SER A 202 -36.71 39.18 22.23
CA SER A 202 -37.92 39.79 22.78
C SER A 202 -37.50 40.98 23.64
N GLU A 203 -38.05 42.14 23.30
CA GLU A 203 -37.97 43.38 24.06
C GLU A 203 -38.36 43.14 25.52
N GLU A 204 -37.44 43.44 26.45
CA GLU A 204 -37.75 43.88 27.81
C GLU A 204 -37.43 45.37 27.95
#